data_AF-A0A2V9K2Q9-F1
#
_entry.id   AF-A0A2V9K2Q9-F1
#
_cell.length_a   1.000
_cell.length_b   1.000
_cell.length_c   1.000
_cell.angle_alpha   90.00
_cell.angle_beta   90.00
_cell.angle_gamma   90.00
#
_symmetry.space_group_name_H-M   'P 1'
#
loop_
_entity.id
_entity.type
_entity.pdbx_description
1 polymer ?
#
loop_
_entity_poly.entity_id
_entity_poly.type
_entity_poly.pdbx_seq_one_letter_code
_entity_poly.pdbx_strand_id
1 'polypeptide(L)'
;MSTQFLRVAPLALLLMAQAKPVDFEPSPRVVATGQAPVLAIRASGAVSLLKVENGDLWIQTSFDGGDTFQPGVRVNDTAGEVASHGENTPQLQLRSRSELYCLWQARSAGLRFARSVDWAETFSKPIPADPSGPPGSQGFFTMNVSPAGTVYVAWLDGRDRSAAGSSVYIARSTDRGVSFEPSVKVAERVCPCCRPSIAFGAVDVVHVAWRGVSGDNVRDIHVSTSTDGGKTWPTAVPVSDDHWEISGCPHSGAALESLGGRLFIAWYSAGRGDPGIYLASSDDGGRTFSKREPLSGSTLDPNHPYFAKAQGKLGVVFQARDPEENRGWGRAAAYYREIDSRGRLSPLVRIGQASGSASYPVLAFEAPGRTFAAWTESMPDRGYRIVLCRGRETRPSP
;
A
#
# COMPACT_ATOMS: atom_id res chain seq x y z
N MET A 1 64.13 -1.64 -23.28
CA MET A 1 63.35 -0.51 -22.74
C MET A 1 61.95 -0.61 -23.32
N SER A 2 61.03 -1.26 -22.60
CA SER A 2 59.63 -1.42 -23.01
C SER A 2 58.77 -0.47 -22.19
N THR A 3 58.23 0.57 -22.82
CA THR A 3 57.36 1.56 -22.20
C THR A 3 55.91 1.10 -22.32
N GLN A 4 55.34 0.64 -21.21
CA GLN A 4 53.90 0.35 -21.08
C GLN A 4 53.12 1.67 -21.03
N PHE A 5 52.26 1.90 -22.02
CA PHE A 5 51.27 2.97 -21.97
C PHE A 5 50.08 2.49 -21.13
N LEU A 6 49.93 3.02 -19.91
CA LEU A 6 48.69 2.91 -19.13
C LEU A 6 47.56 3.65 -19.87
N ARG A 7 46.56 2.90 -20.34
CA ARG A 7 45.27 3.47 -20.75
C ARG A 7 44.45 3.77 -19.50
N VAL A 8 44.31 5.04 -19.15
CA VAL A 8 43.32 5.49 -18.18
C VAL A 8 41.97 5.55 -18.90
N ALA A 9 41.04 4.67 -18.53
CA ALA A 9 39.66 4.74 -18.99
C ALA A 9 38.96 5.95 -18.35
N PRO A 10 38.13 6.72 -19.06
CA PRO A 10 37.44 7.84 -18.47
C PRO A 10 36.36 7.31 -17.52
N LEU A 11 36.44 7.72 -16.25
CA LEU A 11 35.41 7.51 -15.26
C LEU A 11 34.19 8.32 -15.70
N ALA A 12 33.22 7.68 -16.35
CA ALA A 12 31.94 8.30 -16.68
C ALA A 12 31.22 8.62 -15.36
N LEU A 13 31.28 9.89 -14.96
CA LEU A 13 30.47 10.42 -13.87
C LEU A 13 29.02 10.38 -14.36
N LEU A 14 28.27 9.33 -14.01
CA LEU A 14 26.82 9.35 -14.13
C LEU A 14 26.30 10.48 -13.23
N LEU A 15 26.01 11.64 -13.81
CA LEU A 15 25.15 12.63 -13.19
C LEU A 15 23.79 11.96 -12.96
N MET A 16 23.56 11.52 -11.73
CA MET A 16 22.27 11.00 -11.30
C MET A 16 21.28 12.16 -11.31
N ALA A 17 20.28 12.10 -12.19
CA ALA A 17 19.18 13.04 -12.17
C ALA A 17 18.51 12.99 -10.79
N GLN A 18 18.42 14.13 -10.12
CA GLN A 18 17.53 14.27 -8.96
C GLN A 18 16.09 13.96 -9.42
N ALA A 19 15.30 13.33 -8.54
CA ALA A 19 13.88 13.13 -8.77
C ALA A 19 13.23 14.47 -9.15
N LYS A 20 12.55 14.50 -10.29
CA LYS A 20 11.86 15.71 -10.75
C LYS A 20 10.69 15.98 -9.81
N PRO A 21 10.53 17.21 -9.30
CA PRO A 21 9.36 17.56 -8.50
C PRO A 21 8.06 17.20 -9.25
N VAL A 22 7.11 16.61 -8.54
CA VAL A 22 5.76 16.36 -9.04
C VAL A 22 4.88 17.54 -8.65
N ASP A 23 4.38 18.24 -9.66
CA ASP A 23 3.41 19.31 -9.47
C ASP A 23 2.00 18.71 -9.54
N PHE A 24 1.31 18.74 -8.40
CA PHE A 24 -0.10 18.34 -8.32
C PHE A 24 -1.02 19.48 -8.75
N GLU A 25 -2.16 19.13 -9.33
CA GLU A 25 -3.23 20.07 -9.62
C GLU A 25 -3.63 20.82 -8.34
N PRO A 26 -3.84 22.15 -8.40
CA PRO A 26 -4.08 22.97 -7.21
C PRO A 26 -5.45 22.70 -6.55
N SER A 27 -6.33 21.94 -7.21
CA SER A 27 -7.69 21.67 -6.76
C SER A 27 -8.04 20.21 -6.98
N PRO A 28 -7.89 19.36 -5.94
CA PRO A 28 -8.41 18.00 -5.96
C PRO A 28 -9.91 17.95 -6.24
N ARG A 29 -10.37 16.95 -6.97
CA ARG A 29 -11.76 16.88 -7.47
C ARG A 29 -12.49 15.67 -6.92
N VAL A 30 -13.74 15.88 -6.51
CA VAL A 30 -14.66 14.77 -6.23
C VAL A 30 -15.00 14.08 -7.55
N VAL A 31 -14.71 12.79 -7.67
CA VAL A 31 -14.92 12.00 -8.90
C VAL A 31 -15.96 10.90 -8.76
N ALA A 32 -16.26 10.48 -7.54
CA ALA A 32 -17.29 9.46 -7.29
C ALA A 32 -17.84 9.57 -5.86
N THR A 33 -19.05 9.04 -5.65
CA THR A 33 -19.58 8.67 -4.33
C THR A 33 -18.99 7.34 -3.88
N GLY A 34 -19.01 7.07 -2.57
CA GLY A 34 -18.44 5.87 -1.96
C GLY A 34 -17.12 6.13 -1.26
N GLN A 35 -16.42 5.06 -0.90
CA GLN A 35 -15.20 5.10 -0.08
C GLN A 35 -14.18 4.03 -0.49
N ALA A 36 -13.03 4.05 0.20
CA ALA A 36 -11.94 3.09 0.04
C ALA A 36 -11.47 2.96 -1.42
N PRO A 37 -11.07 4.08 -2.07
CA PRO A 37 -10.63 4.02 -3.45
C PRO A 37 -9.35 3.21 -3.57
N VAL A 38 -9.26 2.38 -4.61
CA VAL A 38 -8.00 1.82 -5.09
C VAL A 38 -7.86 2.10 -6.57
N LEU A 39 -6.71 2.60 -6.98
CA LEU A 39 -6.43 2.94 -8.37
C LEU A 39 -5.54 1.88 -9.01
N ALA A 40 -5.82 1.54 -10.27
CA ALA A 40 -4.90 0.83 -11.14
C ALA A 40 -4.84 1.53 -12.50
N ILE A 41 -3.63 1.73 -13.03
CA ILE A 41 -3.45 2.39 -14.32
C ILE A 41 -2.95 1.38 -15.35
N ARG A 42 -3.70 1.23 -16.45
CA ARG A 42 -3.29 0.40 -17.57
C ARG A 42 -2.24 1.11 -18.43
N ALA A 43 -1.50 0.34 -19.21
CA ALA A 43 -0.51 0.87 -20.16
C ALA A 43 -1.12 1.80 -21.23
N SER A 44 -2.44 1.72 -21.49
CA SER A 44 -3.18 2.64 -22.36
C SER A 44 -3.45 4.01 -21.72
N GLY A 45 -3.15 4.18 -20.43
CA GLY A 45 -3.51 5.36 -19.64
C GLY A 45 -4.92 5.32 -19.05
N ALA A 46 -5.67 4.24 -19.30
CA ALA A 46 -6.99 4.08 -18.69
C ALA A 46 -6.86 3.85 -17.18
N VAL A 47 -7.61 4.64 -16.41
CA VAL A 47 -7.64 4.64 -14.94
C VAL A 47 -8.78 3.73 -14.49
N SER A 48 -8.48 2.66 -13.76
CA SER A 48 -9.48 1.86 -13.05
C SER A 48 -9.59 2.35 -11.61
N LEU A 49 -10.81 2.64 -11.17
CA LEU A 49 -11.16 3.02 -9.80
C LEU A 49 -12.01 1.91 -9.18
N LEU A 50 -11.44 1.17 -8.22
CA LEU A 50 -12.20 0.28 -7.32
C LEU A 50 -12.74 1.11 -6.16
N LYS A 51 -13.99 0.90 -5.77
CA LYS A 51 -14.63 1.59 -4.65
C LYS A 51 -15.66 0.74 -3.93
N VAL A 52 -15.95 1.09 -2.68
CA VAL A 52 -17.08 0.54 -1.92
C VAL A 52 -18.22 1.54 -1.90
N GLU A 53 -19.41 1.09 -2.27
CA GLU A 53 -20.63 1.89 -2.27
C GLU A 53 -21.82 1.00 -1.89
N ASN A 54 -22.61 1.42 -0.89
CA ASN A 54 -23.78 0.69 -0.38
C ASN A 54 -23.51 -0.78 0.02
N GLY A 55 -22.28 -1.09 0.46
CA GLY A 55 -21.88 -2.44 0.83
C GLY A 55 -21.51 -3.34 -0.36
N ASP A 56 -21.37 -2.77 -1.55
CA ASP A 56 -20.91 -3.46 -2.76
C ASP A 56 -19.59 -2.90 -3.27
N LEU A 57 -18.84 -3.75 -3.98
CA LEU A 57 -17.58 -3.43 -4.60
C LEU A 57 -17.82 -3.11 -6.07
N TRP A 58 -17.46 -1.90 -6.48
CA TRP A 58 -17.64 -1.41 -7.84
C TRP A 58 -16.30 -1.05 -8.44
N ILE A 59 -16.12 -1.37 -9.72
CA ILE A 59 -15.00 -0.86 -10.51
C ILE A 59 -15.52 0.04 -11.62
N GLN A 60 -14.91 1.20 -11.77
CA GLN A 60 -15.20 2.15 -12.84
C GLN A 60 -13.94 2.40 -13.65
N THR A 61 -14.10 2.59 -14.96
CA THR A 61 -12.98 2.93 -15.84
C THR A 61 -13.13 4.35 -16.36
N SER A 62 -12.03 5.12 -16.33
CA SER A 62 -11.88 6.37 -17.04
C SER A 62 -10.88 6.23 -18.17
N PHE A 63 -11.19 6.84 -19.31
CA PHE A 63 -10.32 6.89 -20.51
C PHE A 63 -9.72 8.29 -20.76
N ASP A 64 -10.05 9.26 -19.92
CA ASP A 64 -9.64 10.67 -20.02
C ASP A 64 -8.81 11.11 -18.79
N GLY A 65 -8.11 10.16 -18.17
CA GLY A 65 -7.25 10.43 -17.03
C GLY A 65 -8.01 10.89 -15.78
N GLY A 66 -9.21 10.34 -15.55
CA GLY A 66 -10.03 10.56 -14.36
C GLY A 66 -10.90 11.81 -14.41
N ASP A 67 -11.16 12.38 -15.59
CA ASP A 67 -12.13 13.48 -15.76
C ASP A 67 -13.56 12.95 -15.74
N THR A 68 -13.81 11.84 -16.44
CA THR A 68 -15.08 11.12 -16.42
C THR A 68 -14.87 9.63 -16.23
N PHE A 69 -15.82 8.99 -15.54
CA PHE A 69 -15.83 7.55 -15.32
C PHE A 69 -17.05 6.93 -15.99
N GLN A 70 -16.83 5.81 -16.67
CA GLN A 70 -17.90 4.98 -17.21
C GLN A 70 -18.80 4.43 -16.08
N PRO A 71 -20.01 3.95 -16.41
CA PRO A 71 -20.84 3.19 -15.48
C PRO A 71 -20.03 2.06 -14.83
N GLY A 72 -20.26 1.82 -13.53
CA GLY A 72 -19.51 0.83 -12.78
C GLY A 72 -19.96 -0.59 -13.03
N VAL A 73 -19.02 -1.52 -12.98
CA VAL A 73 -19.26 -2.97 -12.92
C VAL A 73 -19.16 -3.42 -11.48
N ARG A 74 -20.19 -4.13 -11.00
CA ARG A 74 -20.17 -4.73 -9.65
C ARG A 74 -19.28 -5.96 -9.66
N VAL A 75 -18.32 -6.02 -8.73
CA VAL A 75 -17.31 -7.07 -8.65
C VAL A 75 -17.80 -8.28 -7.84
N ASN A 76 -18.49 -8.00 -6.73
CA ASN A 76 -18.99 -9.02 -5.83
C ASN A 76 -20.35 -9.56 -6.31
N ASP A 77 -20.65 -10.84 -6.06
CA ASP A 77 -21.88 -11.46 -6.54
C ASP A 77 -23.04 -11.31 -5.54
N THR A 78 -22.77 -11.19 -4.24
CA THR A 78 -23.79 -11.10 -3.18
C THR A 78 -24.01 -9.67 -2.69
N ALA A 79 -25.21 -9.12 -2.91
CA ALA A 79 -25.49 -7.69 -2.69
C ALA A 79 -25.26 -7.29 -1.22
N GLY A 80 -24.56 -6.18 -1.01
CA GLY A 80 -24.33 -5.65 0.34
C GLY A 80 -23.38 -6.50 1.19
N GLU A 81 -22.62 -7.44 0.62
CA GLU A 81 -21.76 -8.34 1.41
C GLU A 81 -20.45 -7.71 1.88
N VAL A 82 -19.99 -6.62 1.25
CA VAL A 82 -18.62 -6.09 1.42
C VAL A 82 -18.49 -5.35 2.75
N ALA A 83 -17.64 -5.88 3.63
CA ALA A 83 -17.22 -5.24 4.86
C ALA A 83 -15.98 -4.38 4.58
N SER A 84 -16.10 -3.06 4.75
CA SER A 84 -14.96 -2.15 4.63
C SER A 84 -14.99 -1.07 5.69
N HIS A 85 -13.89 -0.95 6.42
CA HIS A 85 -13.70 0.04 7.48
C HIS A 85 -12.21 0.16 7.82
N GLY A 86 -11.73 1.36 8.12
CA GLY A 86 -10.35 1.58 8.55
C GLY A 86 -9.30 0.98 7.60
N GLU A 87 -8.33 0.22 8.12
CA GLU A 87 -7.32 -0.53 7.34
C GLU A 87 -7.87 -1.83 6.68
N ASN A 88 -9.14 -2.17 6.90
CA ASN A 88 -9.80 -3.30 6.26
C ASN A 88 -10.51 -2.82 4.98
N THR A 89 -9.72 -2.57 3.94
CA THR A 89 -10.19 -2.04 2.66
C THR A 89 -9.91 -3.01 1.51
N PRO A 90 -10.77 -3.06 0.49
CA PRO A 90 -10.55 -3.88 -0.69
C PRO A 90 -9.19 -3.59 -1.35
N GLN A 91 -8.67 -4.56 -2.09
CA GLN A 91 -7.41 -4.43 -2.82
C GLN A 91 -7.66 -4.64 -4.31
N LEU A 92 -6.95 -3.87 -5.15
CA LEU A 92 -6.92 -4.03 -6.59
C LEU A 92 -5.47 -4.23 -7.03
N GLN A 93 -5.20 -5.25 -7.84
CA GLN A 93 -3.89 -5.44 -8.47
C GLN A 93 -4.03 -5.61 -9.98
N LEU A 94 -3.19 -4.90 -10.72
CA LEU A 94 -3.07 -5.05 -12.17
C LEU A 94 -1.91 -6.02 -12.46
N ARG A 95 -2.22 -7.23 -12.95
CA ARG A 95 -1.18 -8.21 -13.31
C ARG A 95 -0.64 -7.98 -14.71
N SER A 96 -1.53 -7.69 -15.66
CA SER A 96 -1.19 -7.53 -17.08
C SER A 96 -2.13 -6.51 -17.74
N ARG A 97 -2.04 -6.30 -19.05
CA ARG A 97 -2.84 -5.28 -19.77
C ARG A 97 -4.35 -5.45 -19.59
N SER A 98 -4.86 -6.68 -19.45
CA SER A 98 -6.29 -6.97 -19.33
C SER A 98 -6.68 -7.66 -18.03
N GLU A 99 -5.71 -8.05 -17.19
CA GLU A 99 -5.96 -8.84 -15.98
C GLU A 99 -5.92 -7.98 -14.71
N LEU A 100 -7.05 -7.98 -14.01
CA LEU A 100 -7.21 -7.29 -12.73
C LEU A 100 -7.69 -8.28 -11.67
N TYR A 101 -7.15 -8.14 -10.47
CA TYR A 101 -7.47 -8.95 -9.32
C TYR A 101 -8.06 -8.09 -8.22
N CYS A 102 -9.21 -8.51 -7.70
CA CYS A 102 -9.93 -7.84 -6.63
C CYS A 102 -9.99 -8.76 -5.40
N LEU A 103 -9.69 -8.21 -4.23
CA LEU A 103 -9.80 -8.91 -2.94
C LEU A 103 -10.63 -8.05 -1.99
N TRP A 104 -11.58 -8.65 -1.28
CA TRP A 104 -12.39 -7.98 -0.26
C TRP A 104 -12.74 -8.92 0.89
N GLN A 105 -13.16 -8.35 2.02
CA GLN A 105 -13.80 -9.11 3.08
C GLN A 105 -15.31 -9.10 2.87
N ALA A 106 -15.91 -10.29 2.86
CA ALA A 106 -17.35 -10.49 2.91
C ALA A 106 -17.80 -10.73 4.35
N ARG A 107 -18.89 -10.07 4.77
CA ARG A 107 -19.44 -10.12 6.14
C ARG A 107 -19.67 -11.54 6.67
N SER A 108 -20.05 -12.48 5.80
CA SER A 108 -20.43 -13.84 6.17
C SER A 108 -19.47 -14.93 5.66
N ALA A 109 -18.45 -14.57 4.87
CA ALA A 109 -17.64 -15.54 4.11
C ALA A 109 -16.13 -15.32 4.17
N GLY A 110 -15.64 -14.40 5.01
CA GLY A 110 -14.21 -14.09 5.13
C GLY A 110 -13.67 -13.39 3.89
N LEU A 111 -12.43 -13.70 3.49
CA LEU A 111 -11.80 -13.07 2.32
C LEU A 111 -12.24 -13.71 1.01
N ARG A 112 -12.66 -12.86 0.07
CA ARG A 112 -13.15 -13.23 -1.25
C ARG A 112 -12.29 -12.60 -2.33
N PHE A 113 -12.01 -13.38 -3.36
CA PHE A 113 -11.21 -12.99 -4.50
C PHE A 113 -12.00 -13.16 -5.79
N ALA A 114 -11.89 -12.20 -6.70
CA ALA A 114 -12.36 -12.33 -8.07
C ALA A 114 -11.34 -11.74 -9.04
N ARG A 115 -11.33 -12.26 -10.27
CA ARG A 115 -10.46 -11.77 -11.34
C ARG A 115 -11.29 -11.35 -12.54
N SER A 116 -10.79 -10.33 -13.24
CA SER A 116 -11.18 -10.01 -14.60
C SER A 116 -10.03 -10.34 -15.54
N VAL A 117 -10.35 -10.81 -16.74
CA VAL A 117 -9.37 -11.05 -17.83
C VAL A 117 -9.70 -10.24 -19.09
N ASP A 118 -10.73 -9.39 -19.00
CA ASP A 118 -11.37 -8.61 -20.05
C ASP A 118 -11.48 -7.14 -19.64
N TRP A 119 -10.39 -6.57 -19.11
CA TRP A 119 -10.29 -5.13 -18.80
C TRP A 119 -11.30 -4.61 -17.76
N ALA A 120 -11.71 -5.48 -16.84
CA ALA A 120 -12.74 -5.21 -15.82
C ALA A 120 -14.16 -5.01 -16.39
N GLU A 121 -14.44 -5.55 -17.59
CA GLU A 121 -15.80 -5.63 -18.14
C GLU A 121 -16.63 -6.69 -17.42
N THR A 122 -16.03 -7.84 -17.08
CA THR A 122 -16.68 -8.88 -16.27
C THR A 122 -15.73 -9.45 -15.21
N PHE A 123 -16.30 -10.12 -14.21
CA PHE A 123 -15.56 -10.78 -13.13
C PHE A 123 -15.93 -12.24 -13.02
N SER A 124 -14.94 -13.07 -12.69
CA SER A 124 -15.16 -14.46 -12.31
C SER A 124 -16.07 -14.56 -11.10
N LYS A 125 -16.73 -15.71 -10.93
CA LYS A 125 -17.37 -16.04 -9.65
C LYS A 125 -16.36 -15.90 -8.50
N PRO A 126 -16.69 -15.19 -7.41
CA PRO A 126 -15.78 -15.03 -6.28
C PRO A 126 -15.42 -16.38 -5.62
N ILE A 127 -14.16 -16.55 -5.26
CA ILE A 127 -13.63 -17.72 -4.54
C ILE A 127 -13.08 -17.30 -3.17
N PRO A 128 -13.00 -18.19 -2.17
CA PRO A 128 -12.29 -17.89 -0.92
C PRO A 128 -10.78 -17.71 -1.19
N ALA A 129 -10.16 -16.71 -0.56
CA ALA A 129 -8.71 -16.56 -0.58
C ALA A 129 -7.99 -17.51 0.40
N ASP A 130 -8.73 -18.07 1.35
CA ASP A 130 -8.25 -19.09 2.28
C ASP A 130 -9.17 -20.32 2.23
N PRO A 131 -8.82 -21.35 1.45
CA PRO A 131 -9.66 -22.55 1.33
C PRO A 131 -9.59 -23.47 2.55
N SER A 132 -8.61 -23.27 3.44
CA SER A 132 -8.32 -24.16 4.58
C SER A 132 -8.76 -23.61 5.94
N GLY A 133 -9.19 -22.36 6.01
CA GLY A 133 -9.53 -21.68 7.27
C GLY A 133 -11.02 -21.58 7.58
N PRO A 134 -11.38 -21.35 8.86
CA PRO A 134 -12.75 -21.07 9.24
C PRO A 134 -13.22 -19.74 8.61
N PRO A 135 -14.39 -19.70 7.95
CA PRO A 135 -14.94 -18.47 7.40
C PRO A 135 -15.12 -17.39 8.46
N GLY A 136 -14.89 -16.13 8.10
CA GLY A 136 -15.21 -14.96 8.94
C GLY A 136 -14.17 -14.64 10.03
N SER A 137 -13.08 -15.41 10.13
CA SER A 137 -11.97 -15.13 11.05
C SER A 137 -10.95 -14.15 10.48
N GLN A 138 -11.00 -13.89 9.17
CA GLN A 138 -10.03 -13.13 8.40
C GLN A 138 -10.44 -11.67 8.23
N GLY A 139 -9.51 -10.73 8.44
CA GLY A 139 -9.69 -9.30 8.17
C GLY A 139 -8.33 -8.59 8.08
N PHE A 140 -8.35 -7.28 7.82
CA PHE A 140 -7.16 -6.43 7.69
C PHE A 140 -6.09 -7.07 6.80
N PHE A 141 -6.33 -7.03 5.50
CA PHE A 141 -5.65 -7.85 4.51
C PHE A 141 -4.91 -7.01 3.48
N THR A 142 -4.02 -7.66 2.75
CA THR A 142 -3.28 -7.10 1.62
C THR A 142 -3.16 -8.13 0.52
N MET A 143 -3.03 -7.67 -0.72
CA MET A 143 -2.74 -8.51 -1.87
C MET A 143 -1.63 -7.90 -2.69
N ASN A 144 -0.69 -8.71 -3.15
CA ASN A 144 0.33 -8.28 -4.10
C ASN A 144 0.67 -9.41 -5.08
N VAL A 145 1.17 -9.07 -6.27
CA VAL A 145 1.52 -10.03 -7.32
C VAL A 145 3.03 -10.03 -7.51
N SER A 146 3.66 -11.19 -7.37
CA SER A 146 5.11 -11.31 -7.52
C SER A 146 5.55 -11.07 -8.96
N PRO A 147 6.84 -10.77 -9.21
CA PRO A 147 7.36 -10.68 -10.58
C PRO A 147 7.14 -11.95 -11.43
N ALA A 148 7.03 -13.12 -10.79
CA ALA A 148 6.70 -14.39 -11.45
C ALA A 148 5.19 -14.54 -11.77
N GLY A 149 4.35 -13.61 -11.32
CA GLY A 149 2.91 -13.61 -11.54
C GLY A 149 2.10 -14.38 -10.49
N THR A 150 2.74 -14.87 -9.42
CA THR A 150 2.07 -15.51 -8.28
C THR A 150 1.33 -14.46 -7.46
N VAL A 151 0.06 -14.70 -7.16
CA VAL A 151 -0.74 -13.83 -6.29
C VAL A 151 -0.52 -14.24 -4.85
N TYR A 152 -0.20 -13.28 -3.98
CA TYR A 152 -0.09 -13.50 -2.55
C TYR A 152 -1.14 -12.66 -1.83
N VAL A 153 -1.80 -13.28 -0.85
CA VAL A 153 -2.78 -12.62 0.02
C VAL A 153 -2.35 -12.89 1.46
N ALA A 154 -2.16 -11.83 2.25
CA ALA A 154 -1.87 -11.93 3.68
C ALA A 154 -2.92 -11.17 4.49
N TRP A 155 -3.25 -11.68 5.68
CA TRP A 155 -4.31 -11.13 6.50
C TRP A 155 -4.07 -11.36 7.99
N LEU A 156 -4.81 -10.60 8.79
CA LEU A 156 -4.95 -10.88 10.22
C LEU A 156 -6.06 -11.89 10.45
N ASP A 157 -5.75 -12.89 11.26
CA ASP A 157 -6.65 -14.01 11.51
C ASP A 157 -6.97 -14.17 12.99
N GLY A 158 -8.25 -14.40 13.28
CA GLY A 158 -8.77 -14.64 14.62
C GLY A 158 -8.76 -16.11 15.06
N ARG A 159 -8.40 -17.07 14.21
CA ARG A 159 -8.52 -18.50 14.53
C ARG A 159 -7.62 -18.97 15.67
N ASP A 160 -6.46 -18.35 15.85
CA ASP A 160 -5.55 -18.60 16.99
C ASP A 160 -5.57 -17.45 18.00
N ARG A 161 -6.64 -16.64 18.00
CA ARG A 161 -6.68 -15.44 18.85
C ARG A 161 -6.51 -15.84 20.31
N SER A 162 -5.45 -15.32 20.92
CA SER A 162 -5.16 -15.46 22.34
C SER A 162 -5.20 -14.09 23.01
N ALA A 163 -4.97 -14.04 24.33
CA ALA A 163 -4.77 -12.77 25.04
C ALA A 163 -3.66 -11.91 24.40
N ALA A 164 -2.73 -12.51 23.64
CA ALA A 164 -1.60 -11.84 23.01
C ALA A 164 -1.90 -11.23 21.61
N GLY A 165 -3.12 -11.37 21.07
CA GLY A 165 -3.52 -10.73 19.80
C GLY A 165 -3.99 -11.70 18.71
N SER A 166 -3.93 -11.25 17.46
CA SER A 166 -4.25 -12.04 16.25
C SER A 166 -3.02 -12.77 15.70
N SER A 167 -3.20 -13.56 14.65
CA SER A 167 -2.12 -14.16 13.86
C SER A 167 -2.02 -13.50 12.47
N VAL A 168 -0.88 -13.65 11.79
CA VAL A 168 -0.77 -13.38 10.35
C VAL A 168 -0.75 -14.70 9.60
N TYR A 169 -1.60 -14.80 8.59
CA TYR A 169 -1.60 -15.90 7.64
C TYR A 169 -1.37 -15.37 6.23
N ILE A 170 -0.86 -16.25 5.37
CA ILE A 170 -0.68 -15.98 3.95
C ILE A 170 -1.15 -17.17 3.12
N ALA A 171 -1.77 -16.90 1.98
CA ALA A 171 -2.04 -17.89 0.94
C ALA A 171 -1.55 -17.36 -0.40
N ARG A 172 -1.31 -18.29 -1.33
CA ARG A 172 -0.83 -17.94 -2.67
C ARG A 172 -1.61 -18.66 -3.75
N SER A 173 -1.68 -18.04 -4.91
CA SER A 173 -2.20 -18.62 -6.15
C SER A 173 -1.14 -18.57 -7.22
N THR A 174 -0.78 -19.74 -7.74
CA THR A 174 0.18 -19.93 -8.84
C THR A 174 -0.53 -20.12 -10.19
N ASP A 175 -1.86 -20.12 -10.21
CA ASP A 175 -2.71 -20.40 -11.37
C ASP A 175 -3.52 -19.16 -11.84
N ARG A 176 -2.98 -17.96 -11.62
CA ARG A 176 -3.61 -16.67 -11.99
C ARG A 176 -4.95 -16.43 -11.29
N GLY A 177 -5.05 -16.81 -10.02
CA GLY A 177 -6.22 -16.60 -9.18
C GLY A 177 -7.40 -17.51 -9.51
N VAL A 178 -7.17 -18.68 -10.12
CA VAL A 178 -8.22 -19.69 -10.31
C VAL A 178 -8.50 -20.40 -8.99
N SER A 179 -7.46 -20.69 -8.22
CA SER A 179 -7.54 -21.25 -6.89
C SER A 179 -6.41 -20.74 -6.00
N PHE A 180 -6.58 -20.84 -4.68
CA PHE A 180 -5.54 -20.57 -3.71
C PHE A 180 -5.07 -21.88 -3.08
N GLU A 181 -3.78 -21.98 -2.79
CA GLU A 181 -3.21 -23.05 -1.96
C GLU A 181 -3.67 -22.89 -0.49
N PRO A 182 -3.60 -23.95 0.34
CA PRO A 182 -3.83 -23.83 1.78
C PRO A 182 -2.97 -22.75 2.43
N SER A 183 -3.55 -22.06 3.41
CA SER A 183 -2.88 -20.95 4.08
C SER A 183 -1.78 -21.41 5.04
N VAL A 184 -0.73 -20.61 5.14
CA VAL A 184 0.42 -20.83 6.01
C VAL A 184 0.44 -19.75 7.08
N LYS A 185 0.65 -20.15 8.34
CA LYS A 185 0.85 -19.21 9.46
C LYS A 185 2.24 -18.56 9.34
N VAL A 186 2.27 -17.23 9.36
CA VAL A 186 3.50 -16.43 9.33
C VAL A 186 3.95 -16.07 10.74
N ALA A 187 3.01 -15.66 11.59
CA ALA A 187 3.31 -15.17 12.93
C ALA A 187 2.08 -15.22 13.85
N GLU A 188 2.36 -15.22 15.15
CA GLU A 188 1.39 -15.03 16.23
C GLU A 188 1.70 -13.73 16.98
N ARG A 189 0.85 -13.36 17.94
CA ARG A 189 1.00 -12.14 18.77
C ARG A 189 1.05 -10.87 17.93
N VAL A 190 0.04 -10.69 17.09
CA VAL A 190 -0.06 -9.57 16.14
C VAL A 190 -1.15 -8.59 16.56
N CYS A 191 -0.91 -7.30 16.29
CA CYS A 191 -1.90 -6.27 16.50
C CYS A 191 -3.15 -6.55 15.63
N PRO A 192 -4.37 -6.61 16.20
CA PRO A 192 -5.55 -7.14 15.51
C PRO A 192 -6.20 -6.19 14.49
N CYS A 193 -5.61 -5.01 14.24
CA CYS A 193 -6.22 -3.92 13.47
C CYS A 193 -5.26 -3.24 12.48
N CYS A 194 -3.98 -3.62 12.47
CA CYS A 194 -2.97 -3.06 11.57
C CYS A 194 -2.71 -4.06 10.45
N ARG A 195 -3.21 -3.78 9.23
CA ARG A 195 -3.05 -4.70 8.08
C ARG A 195 -1.56 -5.04 7.86
N PRO A 196 -1.24 -6.29 7.45
CA PRO A 196 0.09 -6.63 7.02
C PRO A 196 0.39 -6.01 5.64
N SER A 197 1.65 -6.03 5.24
CA SER A 197 2.10 -5.63 3.90
C SER A 197 3.00 -6.70 3.29
N ILE A 198 3.00 -6.78 1.95
CA ILE A 198 3.78 -7.77 1.19
C ILE A 198 4.66 -7.04 0.18
N ALA A 199 5.94 -7.39 0.15
CA ALA A 199 6.88 -7.00 -0.89
C ALA A 199 7.67 -8.22 -1.38
N PHE A 200 8.30 -8.10 -2.55
CA PHE A 200 9.03 -9.19 -3.18
C PHE A 200 10.51 -8.83 -3.36
N GLY A 201 11.38 -9.80 -3.13
CA GLY A 201 12.79 -9.71 -3.42
C GLY A 201 13.13 -10.34 -4.77
N ALA A 202 14.22 -11.11 -4.81
CA ALA A 202 14.54 -12.00 -5.91
C ALA A 202 13.47 -13.11 -6.06
N VAL A 203 13.67 -14.01 -7.02
CA VAL A 203 12.77 -15.17 -7.24
C VAL A 203 12.52 -15.91 -5.93
N ASP A 204 11.26 -16.23 -5.65
CA ASP A 204 10.78 -16.91 -4.44
C ASP A 204 11.03 -16.20 -3.10
N VAL A 205 11.56 -14.97 -3.12
CA VAL A 205 11.72 -14.16 -1.91
C VAL A 205 10.47 -13.32 -1.66
N VAL A 206 9.80 -13.58 -0.53
CA VAL A 206 8.58 -12.88 -0.10
C VAL A 206 8.82 -12.27 1.27
N HIS A 207 8.59 -10.97 1.39
CA HIS A 207 8.65 -10.23 2.64
C HIS A 207 7.24 -9.95 3.13
N VAL A 208 6.97 -10.19 4.41
CA VAL A 208 5.72 -9.78 5.06
C VAL A 208 6.05 -8.93 6.27
N ALA A 209 5.43 -7.76 6.36
CA ALA A 209 5.55 -6.88 7.53
C ALA A 209 4.23 -6.76 8.27
N TRP A 210 4.30 -6.64 9.60
CA TRP A 210 3.14 -6.44 10.47
C TRP A 210 3.53 -5.71 11.75
N ARG A 211 2.53 -5.24 12.51
CA ARG A 211 2.74 -4.71 13.86
C ARG A 211 2.64 -5.84 14.88
N GLY A 212 3.77 -6.25 15.44
CA GLY A 212 3.85 -7.30 16.46
C GLY A 212 3.42 -6.80 17.85
N VAL A 213 3.20 -7.72 18.77
CA VAL A 213 2.91 -7.46 20.19
C VAL A 213 3.88 -8.25 21.06
N SER A 214 4.81 -7.55 21.69
CA SER A 214 5.83 -8.11 22.59
C SER A 214 5.69 -7.57 24.01
N GLY A 215 6.26 -8.30 24.98
CA GLY A 215 6.18 -7.95 26.40
C GLY A 215 4.74 -7.77 26.88
N ASP A 216 4.53 -6.70 27.66
CA ASP A 216 3.24 -6.36 28.27
C ASP A 216 2.28 -5.67 27.28
N ASN A 217 2.76 -4.86 26.32
CA ASN A 217 1.96 -4.28 25.24
C ASN A 217 2.80 -3.47 24.21
N VAL A 218 4.05 -3.83 23.95
CA VAL A 218 4.92 -3.11 23.01
C VAL A 218 4.53 -3.46 21.58
N ARG A 219 4.31 -2.45 20.73
CA ARG A 219 3.74 -2.61 19.38
C ARG A 219 4.61 -2.09 18.25
N ASP A 220 5.70 -2.81 18.01
CA ASP A 220 6.69 -2.46 17.00
C ASP A 220 6.48 -3.21 15.68
N ILE A 221 6.99 -2.63 14.59
CA ILE A 221 6.90 -3.25 13.27
C ILE A 221 7.95 -4.34 13.14
N HIS A 222 7.53 -5.49 12.62
CA HIS A 222 8.36 -6.64 12.36
C HIS A 222 8.27 -7.05 10.89
N VAL A 223 9.32 -7.65 10.37
CA VAL A 223 9.38 -8.26 9.04
C VAL A 223 9.85 -9.70 9.16
N SER A 224 9.19 -10.61 8.46
CA SER A 224 9.74 -11.94 8.18
C SER A 224 9.89 -12.12 6.67
N THR A 225 10.94 -12.86 6.29
CA THR A 225 11.31 -13.09 4.89
C THR A 225 11.31 -14.59 4.63
N SER A 226 10.44 -15.02 3.73
CA SER A 226 10.47 -16.35 3.16
C SER A 226 11.36 -16.36 1.92
N THR A 227 12.14 -17.43 1.74
CA THR A 227 13.01 -17.67 0.56
C THR A 227 12.59 -18.90 -0.24
N ASP A 228 11.40 -19.44 0.02
CA ASP A 228 10.84 -20.63 -0.64
C ASP A 228 9.44 -20.38 -1.23
N GLY A 229 9.17 -19.12 -1.56
CA GLY A 229 7.93 -18.69 -2.18
C GLY A 229 6.76 -18.62 -1.21
N GLY A 230 7.02 -18.37 0.08
CA GLY A 230 6.01 -18.21 1.13
C GLY A 230 5.57 -19.51 1.81
N LYS A 231 6.31 -20.62 1.62
CA LYS A 231 5.97 -21.93 2.21
C LYS A 231 6.44 -22.04 3.66
N THR A 232 7.58 -21.47 3.99
CA THR A 232 8.11 -21.40 5.35
C THR A 232 8.48 -19.96 5.74
N TRP A 233 8.35 -19.66 7.04
CA TRP A 233 8.56 -18.35 7.61
C TRP A 233 9.46 -18.46 8.85
N PRO A 234 10.68 -17.87 8.83
CA PRO A 234 11.52 -17.81 10.01
C PRO A 234 10.99 -16.79 11.02
N THR A 235 11.61 -16.77 12.20
CA THR A 235 11.37 -15.72 13.21
C THR A 235 11.56 -14.34 12.60
N ALA A 236 10.62 -13.45 12.92
CA ALA A 236 10.62 -12.09 12.40
C ALA A 236 11.69 -11.21 13.06
N VAL A 237 12.15 -10.21 12.31
CA VAL A 237 13.11 -9.21 12.75
C VAL A 237 12.36 -7.90 13.04
N PRO A 238 12.61 -7.23 14.20
CA PRO A 238 12.07 -5.90 14.44
C PRO A 238 12.72 -4.88 13.51
N VAL A 239 11.91 -3.98 12.95
CA VAL A 239 12.38 -2.93 12.04
C VAL A 239 13.05 -1.79 12.80
N SER A 240 12.51 -1.47 13.97
CA SER A 240 13.01 -0.41 14.84
C SER A 240 12.57 -0.69 16.28
N ASP A 241 13.43 -0.33 17.23
CA ASP A 241 13.18 -0.43 18.67
C ASP A 241 12.41 0.80 19.17
N ASP A 242 11.20 0.98 18.62
CA ASP A 242 10.36 2.13 18.94
C ASP A 242 9.83 2.06 20.37
N HIS A 243 9.73 0.84 20.93
CA HIS A 243 9.20 0.57 22.26
C HIS A 243 7.84 1.25 22.46
N TRP A 244 6.97 1.16 21.45
CA TRP A 244 5.71 1.86 21.49
C TRP A 244 4.67 1.10 22.30
N GLU A 245 4.52 1.47 23.57
CA GLU A 245 3.44 0.99 24.43
C GLU A 245 2.15 1.75 24.15
N ILE A 246 1.09 1.03 23.78
CA ILE A 246 -0.17 1.66 23.38
C ILE A 246 -1.39 0.87 23.83
N SER A 247 -2.17 1.49 24.72
CA SER A 247 -3.50 1.00 25.15
C SER A 247 -4.61 1.51 24.23
N GLY A 248 -4.42 1.37 22.92
CA GLY A 248 -5.32 1.85 21.86
C GLY A 248 -4.94 1.28 20.49
N CYS A 249 -5.78 1.49 19.47
CA CYS A 249 -5.42 1.13 18.10
C CYS A 249 -5.29 2.38 17.22
N PRO A 250 -4.11 2.63 16.62
CA PRO A 250 -3.92 3.73 15.67
C PRO A 250 -4.48 3.39 14.27
N HIS A 251 -4.94 2.15 14.08
CA HIS A 251 -5.35 1.55 12.80
C HIS A 251 -4.33 1.88 11.70
N SER A 252 -3.05 1.62 11.95
CA SER A 252 -1.96 2.07 11.07
C SER A 252 -1.04 0.91 10.70
N GLY A 253 -1.29 0.35 9.53
CA GLY A 253 -0.43 -0.67 8.91
C GLY A 253 0.85 -0.06 8.35
N ALA A 254 1.90 -0.88 8.23
CA ALA A 254 3.12 -0.46 7.54
C ALA A 254 2.94 -0.53 6.02
N ALA A 255 3.63 0.33 5.29
CA ALA A 255 3.85 0.21 3.85
C ALA A 255 5.23 -0.44 3.61
N LEU A 256 5.29 -1.43 2.72
CA LEU A 256 6.50 -2.20 2.42
C LEU A 256 6.65 -2.34 0.91
N GLU A 257 7.81 -2.03 0.36
CA GLU A 257 8.06 -2.17 -1.08
C GLU A 257 9.57 -2.33 -1.38
N SER A 258 9.90 -3.06 -2.45
CA SER A 258 11.29 -3.25 -2.88
C SER A 258 11.64 -2.35 -4.06
N LEU A 259 12.73 -1.60 -3.94
CA LEU A 259 13.25 -0.76 -5.02
C LEU A 259 14.77 -0.92 -5.15
N GLY A 260 15.25 -1.24 -6.35
CA GLY A 260 16.69 -1.33 -6.63
C GLY A 260 17.42 -2.38 -5.79
N GLY A 261 16.75 -3.47 -5.41
CA GLY A 261 17.32 -4.53 -4.55
C GLY A 261 17.25 -4.25 -3.05
N ARG A 262 16.78 -3.06 -2.65
CA ARG A 262 16.58 -2.69 -1.24
C ARG A 262 15.12 -2.82 -0.86
N LEU A 263 14.87 -3.22 0.38
CA LEU A 263 13.53 -3.27 0.96
C LEU A 263 13.28 -1.99 1.74
N PHE A 264 12.24 -1.25 1.40
CA PHE A 264 11.83 -0.02 2.09
C PHE A 264 10.58 -0.27 2.91
N ILE A 265 10.53 0.30 4.11
CA ILE A 265 9.36 0.22 4.98
C ILE A 265 9.05 1.57 5.61
N ALA A 266 7.78 2.00 5.53
CA ALA A 266 7.27 3.17 6.20
C ALA A 266 6.17 2.82 7.19
N TRP A 267 6.18 3.42 8.38
CA TRP A 267 5.20 3.14 9.43
C TRP A 267 5.00 4.34 10.35
N TYR A 268 3.81 4.43 10.94
CA TYR A 268 3.55 5.35 12.04
C TYR A 268 4.05 4.78 13.37
N SER A 269 4.67 5.64 14.17
CA SER A 269 5.06 5.37 15.55
C SER A 269 4.91 6.62 16.41
N ALA A 270 4.43 6.42 17.64
CA ALA A 270 4.50 7.41 18.72
C ALA A 270 5.34 6.89 19.91
N GLY A 271 6.12 5.83 19.69
CA GLY A 271 7.12 5.35 20.63
C GLY A 271 8.45 6.09 20.46
N ARG A 272 9.19 6.23 21.58
CA ARG A 272 10.50 6.89 21.72
C ARG A 272 10.78 8.00 20.69
N GLY A 273 10.59 9.26 21.07
CA GLY A 273 10.75 10.41 20.17
C GLY A 273 9.41 10.95 19.68
N ASP A 274 9.43 11.80 18.65
CA ASP A 274 8.22 12.51 18.20
C ASP A 274 7.26 11.58 17.45
N PRO A 275 5.93 11.69 17.67
CA PRO A 275 4.94 10.98 16.86
C PRO A 275 5.06 11.34 15.38
N GLY A 276 5.15 10.33 14.51
CA GLY A 276 5.36 10.57 13.10
C GLY A 276 5.34 9.31 12.25
N ILE A 277 5.38 9.51 10.92
CA ILE A 277 5.70 8.43 9.99
C ILE A 277 7.21 8.40 9.80
N TYR A 278 7.78 7.22 9.95
CA TYR A 278 9.20 6.95 9.80
C TYR A 278 9.45 6.07 8.59
N LEU A 279 10.68 6.13 8.04
CA LEU A 279 11.20 5.29 6.98
C LEU A 279 12.43 4.52 7.49
N ALA A 280 12.54 3.25 7.13
CA ALA A 280 13.78 2.50 7.20
C ALA A 280 13.97 1.68 5.92
N SER A 281 15.19 1.20 5.72
CA SER A 281 15.54 0.37 4.59
C SER A 281 16.38 -0.82 5.03
N SER A 282 16.33 -1.91 4.27
CA SER A 282 17.17 -3.08 4.44
C SER A 282 17.91 -3.40 3.15
N ASP A 283 19.21 -3.64 3.29
CA ASP A 283 20.14 -4.01 2.21
C ASP A 283 20.39 -5.53 2.14
N ASP A 284 19.83 -6.30 3.08
CA ASP A 284 20.11 -7.72 3.26
C ASP A 284 18.83 -8.60 3.26
N GLY A 285 17.77 -8.12 2.62
CA GLY A 285 16.52 -8.86 2.46
C GLY A 285 15.69 -8.95 3.75
N GLY A 286 15.73 -7.91 4.59
CA GLY A 286 14.96 -7.82 5.82
C GLY A 286 15.59 -8.51 7.04
N ARG A 287 16.90 -8.82 6.99
CA ARG A 287 17.61 -9.40 8.15
C ARG A 287 18.06 -8.33 9.13
N THR A 288 18.39 -7.14 8.63
CA THR A 288 18.67 -5.94 9.41
C THR A 288 18.06 -4.72 8.73
N PHE A 289 17.79 -3.68 9.52
CA PHE A 289 17.23 -2.41 9.03
C PHE A 289 18.11 -1.23 9.45
N SER A 290 18.15 -0.21 8.60
CA SER A 290 18.76 1.07 8.89
C SER A 290 18.09 1.73 10.10
N LYS A 291 18.76 2.71 10.71
CA LYS A 291 18.10 3.61 11.65
C LYS A 291 16.88 4.25 10.96
N ARG A 292 15.78 4.40 11.71
CA ARG A 292 14.58 5.07 11.21
C ARG A 292 14.83 6.56 10.97
N GLU A 293 14.30 7.08 9.87
CA GLU A 293 14.36 8.49 9.48
C GLU A 293 12.96 9.10 9.43
N PRO A 294 12.74 10.36 9.88
CA PRO A 294 11.43 11.01 9.78
C PRO A 294 11.01 11.19 8.31
N LEU A 295 9.85 10.64 7.95
CA LEU A 295 9.29 10.73 6.60
C LEU A 295 8.28 11.87 6.47
N SER A 296 7.45 12.06 7.51
CA SER A 296 6.34 13.03 7.50
C SER A 296 6.75 14.49 7.74
N GLY A 297 8.00 14.75 8.11
CA GLY A 297 8.44 16.11 8.46
C GLY A 297 7.68 16.67 9.67
N SER A 298 7.38 17.97 9.65
CA SER A 298 6.71 18.70 10.74
C SER A 298 5.17 18.65 10.69
N THR A 299 4.58 17.80 9.86
CA THR A 299 3.11 17.66 9.80
C THR A 299 2.54 17.11 11.11
N LEU A 300 1.29 17.46 11.42
CA LEU A 300 0.60 16.96 12.60
C LEU A 300 -0.25 15.71 12.26
N ASP A 301 -0.33 14.76 13.18
CA ASP A 301 -1.09 13.50 13.05
C ASP A 301 -0.90 12.74 11.71
N PRO A 302 0.34 12.54 11.23
CA PRO A 302 0.56 11.82 9.99
C PRO A 302 0.18 10.34 10.16
N ASN A 303 -0.57 9.77 9.22
CA ASN A 303 -0.99 8.38 9.28
C ASN A 303 -1.24 7.74 7.89
N HIS A 304 -1.42 6.42 7.89
CA HIS A 304 -1.73 5.57 6.74
C HIS A 304 -0.78 5.76 5.56
N PRO A 305 0.53 5.49 5.74
CA PRO A 305 1.46 5.50 4.61
C PRO A 305 1.04 4.44 3.57
N TYR A 306 1.12 4.82 2.31
CA TYR A 306 0.87 3.96 1.17
C TYR A 306 1.98 4.12 0.15
N PHE A 307 2.59 3.01 -0.26
CA PHE A 307 3.60 2.97 -1.31
C PHE A 307 2.99 2.59 -2.66
N ALA A 308 3.46 3.25 -3.72
CA ALA A 308 3.33 2.76 -5.08
C ALA A 308 4.70 2.82 -5.75
N LYS A 309 4.94 1.91 -6.70
CA LYS A 309 6.20 1.83 -7.46
C LYS A 309 5.93 1.82 -8.95
N ALA A 310 6.71 2.58 -9.71
CA ALA A 310 6.74 2.50 -11.17
C ALA A 310 8.12 2.90 -11.71
N GLN A 311 8.64 2.17 -12.71
CA GLN A 311 9.84 2.54 -13.47
C GLN A 311 11.06 2.99 -12.62
N GLY A 312 11.33 2.32 -11.50
CA GLY A 312 12.47 2.66 -10.63
C GLY A 312 12.22 3.83 -9.67
N LYS A 313 10.99 4.32 -9.58
CA LYS A 313 10.52 5.32 -8.62
C LYS A 313 9.62 4.67 -7.58
N LEU A 314 9.81 5.05 -6.31
CA LEU A 314 8.94 4.69 -5.20
C LEU A 314 8.32 5.98 -4.67
N GLY A 315 6.99 6.10 -4.76
CA GLY A 315 6.25 7.20 -4.17
C GLY A 315 5.59 6.75 -2.87
N VAL A 316 5.49 7.69 -1.94
CA VAL A 316 4.72 7.55 -0.71
C VAL A 316 3.64 8.61 -0.66
N VAL A 317 2.42 8.19 -0.33
CA VAL A 317 1.33 9.09 0.04
C VAL A 317 0.88 8.77 1.46
N PHE A 318 0.48 9.80 2.21
CA PHE A 318 -0.07 9.66 3.56
C PHE A 318 -1.00 10.84 3.87
N GLN A 319 -1.84 10.70 4.91
CA GLN A 319 -2.65 11.81 5.40
C GLN A 319 -1.96 12.51 6.57
N ALA A 320 -2.11 13.82 6.69
CA ALA A 320 -1.67 14.58 7.88
C ALA A 320 -2.39 15.93 7.95
N ARG A 321 -2.24 16.68 9.04
CA ARG A 321 -2.65 18.08 9.18
C ARG A 321 -1.47 19.01 9.00
N ASP A 322 -1.74 20.18 8.42
CA ASP A 322 -0.76 21.26 8.28
C ASP A 322 -0.64 22.01 9.63
N PRO A 323 0.57 22.16 10.21
CA PRO A 323 0.77 22.89 11.46
C PRO A 323 0.40 24.38 11.37
N GLU A 324 0.51 24.99 10.19
CA GLU A 324 0.22 26.42 9.99
C GLU A 324 -1.28 26.67 9.72
N GLU A 325 -1.99 25.69 9.17
CA GLU A 325 -3.42 25.81 8.87
C GLU A 325 -4.25 25.77 10.15
N ASN A 326 -4.97 26.86 10.42
CA ASN A 326 -5.86 27.00 11.59
C ASN A 326 -5.16 26.61 12.91
N ARG A 327 -3.91 27.06 13.10
CA ARG A 327 -3.07 26.75 14.29
C ARG A 327 -2.95 25.24 14.55
N GLY A 328 -2.77 24.46 13.48
CA GLY A 328 -2.69 23.01 13.51
C GLY A 328 -4.03 22.29 13.54
N TRP A 329 -5.16 23.00 13.72
CA TRP A 329 -6.52 22.44 13.72
C TRP A 329 -7.19 22.47 12.35
N GLY A 330 -6.40 22.54 11.28
CA GLY A 330 -6.87 22.36 9.91
C GLY A 330 -7.43 20.96 9.64
N ARG A 331 -8.05 20.79 8.47
CA ARG A 331 -8.48 19.48 7.98
C ARG A 331 -7.27 18.64 7.60
N ALA A 332 -7.39 17.32 7.68
CA ALA A 332 -6.34 16.45 7.15
C ALA A 332 -6.28 16.59 5.62
N ALA A 333 -5.07 16.62 5.08
CA ALA A 333 -4.75 16.67 3.68
C ALA A 333 -3.92 15.45 3.28
N ALA A 334 -3.91 15.13 1.98
CA ALA A 334 -2.97 14.17 1.42
C ALA A 334 -1.61 14.84 1.20
N TYR A 335 -0.55 14.11 1.50
CA TYR A 335 0.84 14.51 1.34
C TYR A 335 1.62 13.46 0.54
N TYR A 336 2.60 13.91 -0.23
CA TYR A 336 3.38 13.08 -1.14
C TYR A 336 4.88 13.36 -1.05
N ARG A 337 5.68 12.30 -1.17
CA ARG A 337 7.13 12.35 -1.42
C ARG A 337 7.56 11.17 -2.28
N GLU A 338 8.75 11.28 -2.84
CA GLU A 338 9.46 10.18 -3.50
C GLU A 338 10.63 9.69 -2.65
N ILE A 339 10.93 8.42 -2.82
CA ILE A 339 12.06 7.72 -2.23
C ILE A 339 12.89 7.18 -3.39
N ASP A 340 14.15 7.62 -3.49
CA ASP A 340 15.06 7.06 -4.49
C ASP A 340 15.64 5.70 -4.05
N SER A 341 16.37 5.03 -4.94
CA SER A 341 16.98 3.73 -4.63
C SER A 341 18.03 3.78 -3.50
N ARG A 342 18.49 4.97 -3.09
CA ARG A 342 19.38 5.16 -1.94
C ARG A 342 18.62 5.51 -0.66
N GLY A 343 17.29 5.62 -0.72
CA GLY A 343 16.45 5.97 0.41
C GLY A 343 16.35 7.46 0.68
N ARG A 344 16.85 8.33 -0.23
CA ARG A 344 16.74 9.78 -0.05
C ARG A 344 15.33 10.23 -0.35
N LEU A 345 14.79 11.07 0.53
CA LEU A 345 13.47 11.67 0.41
C LEU A 345 13.50 12.92 -0.47
N SER A 346 12.52 13.06 -1.36
CA SER A 346 12.22 14.34 -2.00
C SER A 346 11.65 15.36 -1.01
N PRO A 347 11.58 16.67 -1.35
CA PRO A 347 10.80 17.64 -0.59
C PRO A 347 9.34 17.20 -0.38
N LEU A 348 8.70 17.64 0.72
CA LEU A 348 7.29 17.31 1.03
C LEU A 348 6.39 18.12 0.13
N VAL A 349 5.49 17.42 -0.55
CA VAL A 349 4.44 18.06 -1.33
C VAL A 349 3.12 17.86 -0.61
N ARG A 350 2.44 18.96 -0.27
CA ARG A 350 1.05 18.95 0.19
C ARG A 350 0.15 18.86 -1.05
N ILE A 351 -0.45 17.70 -1.30
CA ILE A 351 -1.43 17.53 -2.39
C ILE A 351 -2.72 18.29 -2.05
N GLY A 352 -3.10 18.27 -0.77
CA GLY A 352 -4.28 18.94 -0.27
C GLY A 352 -5.48 18.03 -0.09
N GLN A 353 -6.66 18.65 -0.12
CA GLN A 353 -7.96 18.08 0.16
C GLN A 353 -9.00 18.88 -0.62
N ALA A 354 -10.18 18.32 -0.85
CA ALA A 354 -11.29 19.04 -1.45
C ALA A 354 -12.14 19.72 -0.35
N SER A 355 -13.21 19.07 0.09
CA SER A 355 -14.22 19.70 0.96
C SER A 355 -14.31 19.07 2.36
N GLY A 356 -13.76 17.87 2.55
CA GLY A 356 -13.59 17.20 3.83
C GLY A 356 -12.13 16.99 4.18
N SER A 357 -11.89 16.16 5.20
CA SER A 357 -10.56 15.67 5.55
C SER A 357 -10.20 14.46 4.69
N ALA A 358 -8.98 14.44 4.16
CA ALA A 358 -8.47 13.31 3.41
C ALA A 358 -8.19 12.11 4.32
N SER A 359 -8.74 10.95 3.95
CA SER A 359 -8.56 9.69 4.68
C SER A 359 -8.14 8.54 3.78
N TYR A 360 -7.19 7.73 4.25
CA TYR A 360 -6.66 6.55 3.55
C TYR A 360 -6.25 6.83 2.10
N PRO A 361 -5.28 7.74 1.86
CA PRO A 361 -4.87 8.06 0.51
C PRO A 361 -4.15 6.88 -0.14
N VAL A 362 -4.40 6.69 -1.43
CA VAL A 362 -3.75 5.72 -2.31
C VAL A 362 -3.05 6.43 -3.46
N LEU A 363 -2.07 5.77 -4.04
CA LEU A 363 -1.22 6.32 -5.10
C LEU A 363 -1.17 5.35 -6.28
N ALA A 364 -1.20 5.89 -7.49
CA ALA A 364 -0.90 5.13 -8.71
C ALA A 364 -0.10 5.99 -9.69
N PHE A 365 0.67 5.33 -10.54
CA PHE A 365 1.51 5.99 -11.54
C PHE A 365 1.10 5.61 -12.94
N GLU A 366 1.31 6.55 -13.85
CA GLU A 366 1.20 6.34 -15.28
C GLU A 366 2.46 6.85 -15.96
N ALA A 367 3.02 6.00 -16.83
CA ALA A 367 4.21 6.33 -17.55
C ALA A 367 3.92 7.05 -18.88
N PRO A 368 4.72 8.07 -19.26
CA PRO A 368 5.76 8.72 -18.45
C PRO A 368 5.19 9.85 -17.57
N GLY A 369 5.60 9.88 -16.31
CA GLY A 369 5.59 11.10 -15.46
C GLY A 369 4.23 11.59 -14.95
N ARG A 370 3.15 10.79 -15.04
CA ARG A 370 1.86 11.11 -14.43
C ARG A 370 1.67 10.35 -13.12
N THR A 371 1.17 11.06 -12.11
CA THR A 371 0.90 10.53 -10.77
C THR A 371 -0.55 10.77 -10.42
N PHE A 372 -1.22 9.82 -9.80
CA PHE A 372 -2.60 9.92 -9.34
C PHE A 372 -2.65 9.63 -7.86
N ALA A 373 -3.23 10.54 -7.09
CA ALA A 373 -3.54 10.32 -5.68
C ALA A 373 -5.06 10.35 -5.51
N ALA A 374 -5.61 9.38 -4.78
CA ALA A 374 -7.03 9.36 -4.44
C ALA A 374 -7.24 9.06 -2.96
N TRP A 375 -8.33 9.55 -2.39
CA TRP A 375 -8.66 9.34 -0.98
C TRP A 375 -10.17 9.41 -0.75
N THR A 376 -10.58 8.99 0.44
CA THR A 376 -11.95 9.17 0.92
C THR A 376 -12.06 10.49 1.67
N GLU A 377 -13.13 11.24 1.45
CA GLU A 377 -13.57 12.33 2.33
C GLU A 377 -14.93 11.97 2.94
N SER A 378 -15.03 12.05 4.27
CA SER A 378 -16.30 11.92 4.99
C SER A 378 -16.97 13.27 5.12
N MET A 379 -18.28 13.32 4.86
CA MET A 379 -19.11 14.49 5.06
C MET A 379 -20.26 14.15 6.02
N PRO A 380 -20.46 14.93 7.10
CA PRO A 380 -21.48 14.64 8.13
C PRO A 380 -22.86 14.30 7.57
N ASP A 381 -23.31 15.00 6.51
CA ASP A 381 -24.67 14.86 5.97
C ASP A 381 -24.74 14.28 4.55
N ARG A 382 -23.60 13.92 3.94
CA ARG A 382 -23.53 13.51 2.52
C ARG A 382 -22.81 12.18 2.28
N GLY A 383 -22.52 11.44 3.35
CA GLY A 383 -21.79 10.19 3.28
C GLY A 383 -20.35 10.38 2.80
N TYR A 384 -19.81 9.34 2.18
CA TYR A 384 -18.43 9.33 1.69
C TYR A 384 -18.33 9.72 0.22
N ARG A 385 -17.26 10.43 -0.11
CA ARG A 385 -16.89 10.80 -1.48
C ARG A 385 -15.45 10.45 -1.75
N ILE A 386 -15.17 10.09 -3.00
CA ILE A 386 -13.84 9.79 -3.51
C ILE A 386 -13.33 11.03 -4.21
N VAL A 387 -12.15 11.47 -3.78
CA VAL A 387 -11.43 12.59 -4.37
C VAL A 387 -10.22 12.07 -5.12
N LEU A 388 -9.93 12.66 -6.27
CA LEU A 388 -8.78 12.38 -7.11
C LEU A 388 -8.02 13.67 -7.36
N CYS A 389 -6.69 13.61 -7.27
CA CYS A 389 -5.78 14.66 -7.69
C CYS A 389 -4.69 14.08 -8.59
N ARG A 390 -4.34 14.82 -9.63
CA ARG A 390 -3.33 14.41 -10.63
C ARG A 390 -2.07 15.23 -10.42
N GLY A 391 -0.94 14.57 -10.55
CA GLY A 391 0.39 15.16 -10.52
C GLY A 391 1.14 14.90 -11.81
N ARG A 392 2.02 15.82 -12.19
CA ARG A 392 2.92 15.69 -13.33
C ARG A 392 4.34 16.02 -12.92
N GLU A 393 5.29 15.23 -13.38
CA GLU A 393 6.70 15.57 -13.23
C GLU A 393 7.01 16.86 -14.01
N THR A 394 7.63 17.81 -13.33
CA THR A 394 8.09 19.06 -13.92
C THR A 394 9.08 18.80 -15.06
N ARG A 395 8.86 19.45 -16.21
CA ARG A 395 9.89 19.48 -17.25
C ARG A 395 11.00 20.45 -16.81
N PRO A 396 12.28 20.19 -17.14
CA PRO A 396 13.28 21.23 -17.03
C PRO A 396 12.80 22.45 -17.82
N SER A 397 12.92 23.65 -17.26
CA SER A 397 12.81 24.88 -18.04
C SER A 397 13.80 24.77 -19.22
N PRO A 398 13.37 25.08 -20.46
CA PRO A 398 14.22 24.95 -21.64
C PRO A 398 15.47 25.83 -21.58
#